data_AF-A0A8E2F8B3-F1
#
_entry.id   AF-A0A8E2F8B3-F1
#
_cell.length_a   1.000
_cell.length_b   1.000
_cell.length_c   1.000
_cell.angle_alpha   90.00
_cell.angle_beta   90.00
_cell.angle_gamma   90.00
#
_symmetry.space_group_name_H-M   'P 1'
#
loop_
_entity.id
_entity.type
_entity.pdbx_description
1 polymer ?
#
loop_
_entity_poly.entity_id
_entity_poly.type
_entity_poly.pdbx_seq_one_letter_code
_entity_poly.pdbx_strand_id
1 'polypeptide(L)'
;MAGFSKILVVAAVYFLFIFTFTVAHPGEKHDKSAIAREMRARSALATDQHAQLSSCQNTEESRALRQRTMERRAATFQRLREEQGLTNVPFVERRNLAQFQQWEKTPHDRSKSLSYTTSTPEATVFGSNASCILAPDNANGPYFVFGEHIRSNLVEGQPGVPMHLEMQFIDTATCKPVTNILVDVWSCNATGAYSGVSAAGEGGLKTTFLRGVQQPDAMGVVSFDTIFPGHYSGRATHEHVITHVGATLNANGTYSGGHINHLSQLFFDQDLINAVEATAPYNTNKIARTSNDADYFTGYAATAAYDPFPNYVMLGNQLSQGIFAWVELGISLTNNVDQYATWAAYLAADGGHDNPNFNMWMVASPPSTHG
;
A
#
# COMPACT_ATOMS: atom_id res chain seq x y z
N MET A 1 72.83 11.31 -22.61
CA MET A 1 72.22 11.00 -21.30
C MET A 1 70.79 11.54 -21.31
N ALA A 2 69.87 10.98 -20.52
CA ALA A 2 68.55 11.61 -20.30
C ALA A 2 68.73 12.95 -19.53
N GLY A 3 67.84 13.94 -19.59
CA GLY A 3 66.51 14.00 -20.19
C GLY A 3 65.40 14.00 -19.12
N PHE A 4 64.50 14.99 -19.14
CA PHE A 4 63.15 14.93 -18.54
C PHE A 4 62.31 16.14 -18.99
N SER A 5 61.03 15.93 -19.29
CA SER A 5 60.07 16.99 -19.66
C SER A 5 59.27 17.46 -18.45
N LYS A 6 58.87 18.74 -18.42
CA LYS A 6 57.97 19.29 -17.40
C LYS A 6 56.52 19.07 -17.80
N ILE A 7 55.89 18.05 -17.23
CA ILE A 7 54.47 17.73 -17.42
C ILE A 7 53.61 18.70 -16.60
N LEU A 8 52.53 19.24 -17.19
CA LEU A 8 51.47 19.89 -16.42
C LEU A 8 50.68 18.83 -15.65
N VAL A 9 50.61 18.96 -14.33
CA VAL A 9 49.73 18.13 -13.50
C VAL A 9 48.31 18.67 -13.60
N VAL A 10 47.47 18.02 -14.42
CA VAL A 10 46.02 18.19 -14.34
C VAL A 10 45.54 17.41 -13.11
N ALA A 11 45.18 18.14 -12.05
CA ALA A 11 44.61 17.54 -10.84
C ALA A 11 43.17 17.07 -11.11
N ALA A 12 43.00 15.78 -11.39
CA ALA A 12 41.68 15.18 -11.55
C ALA A 12 40.95 15.14 -10.20
N VAL A 13 39.93 15.99 -10.03
CA VAL A 13 39.03 15.96 -8.87
C VAL A 13 38.13 14.73 -9.00
N TYR A 14 38.55 13.62 -8.38
CA TYR A 14 37.70 12.45 -8.20
C TYR A 14 36.57 12.78 -7.22
N PHE A 15 35.39 13.08 -7.76
CA PHE A 15 34.14 13.03 -6.99
C PHE A 15 33.90 11.58 -6.55
N LEU A 16 34.22 11.29 -5.29
CA LEU A 16 33.80 10.06 -4.62
C LEU A 16 32.29 10.12 -4.40
N PHE A 17 31.53 9.61 -5.38
CA PHE A 17 30.15 9.20 -5.17
C PHE A 17 30.12 8.03 -4.19
N ILE A 18 30.07 8.35 -2.90
CA ILE A 18 29.78 7.38 -1.85
C ILE A 18 28.30 7.02 -1.96
N PHE A 19 27.99 6.03 -2.79
CA PHE A 19 26.69 5.36 -2.77
C PHE A 19 26.57 4.57 -1.45
N THR A 20 26.12 5.26 -0.40
CA THR A 20 25.64 4.60 0.82
C THR A 20 24.35 3.87 0.51
N PHE A 21 24.45 2.59 0.16
CA PHE A 21 23.30 1.72 0.07
C PHE A 21 22.63 1.61 1.44
N THR A 22 21.48 2.26 1.61
CA THR A 22 20.51 2.00 2.67
C THR A 22 19.89 0.62 2.40
N VAL A 23 20.63 -0.43 2.75
CA VAL A 23 20.10 -1.80 2.76
C VAL A 23 19.01 -1.85 3.82
N ALA A 24 17.76 -2.10 3.42
CA ALA A 24 16.62 -2.10 4.35
C ALA A 24 16.79 -3.12 5.52
N HIS A 25 17.53 -4.21 5.29
CA HIS A 25 17.80 -5.26 6.28
C HIS A 25 19.30 -5.67 6.28
N PRO A 26 20.20 -4.93 6.97
CA PRO A 26 21.63 -5.23 6.96
C PRO A 26 21.99 -6.48 7.77
N GLY A 27 22.16 -7.62 7.09
CA GLY A 27 22.82 -8.82 7.65
C GLY A 27 21.92 -9.85 8.33
N GLU A 28 20.60 -9.73 8.19
CA GLU A 28 19.64 -10.65 8.83
C GLU A 28 19.66 -12.06 8.21
N LYS A 29 19.60 -13.10 9.06
CA LYS A 29 19.63 -14.52 8.65
C LYS A 29 18.36 -15.23 9.13
N HIS A 30 17.26 -15.03 8.42
CA HIS A 30 16.00 -15.66 8.75
C HIS A 30 16.06 -17.20 8.60
N ASP A 31 15.65 -17.93 9.65
CA ASP A 31 15.46 -19.38 9.59
C ASP A 31 14.25 -19.71 8.71
N LYS A 32 14.48 -20.37 7.56
CA LYS A 32 13.42 -20.83 6.65
C LYS A 32 12.39 -21.73 7.33
N SER A 33 12.77 -22.46 8.38
CA SER A 33 11.84 -23.27 9.16
C SER A 33 11.00 -22.43 10.13
N ALA A 34 11.49 -21.28 10.62
CA ALA A 34 10.73 -20.31 11.40
C ALA A 34 9.71 -19.56 10.55
N ILE A 35 10.14 -19.05 9.38
CA ILE A 35 9.26 -18.46 8.37
C ILE A 35 8.11 -19.43 8.05
N ALA A 36 8.44 -20.69 7.74
CA ALA A 36 7.44 -21.71 7.46
C ALA A 36 6.61 -22.15 8.67
N ARG A 37 7.00 -21.86 9.92
CA ARG A 37 6.12 -22.02 11.10
C ARG A 37 5.13 -20.86 11.18
N GLU A 38 5.61 -19.62 11.10
CA GLU A 38 4.80 -18.41 11.21
C GLU A 38 3.76 -18.30 10.09
N MET A 39 4.13 -18.55 8.83
CA MET A 39 3.18 -18.59 7.71
C MET A 39 2.06 -19.62 7.89
N ARG A 40 2.32 -20.75 8.58
CA ARG A 40 1.28 -21.75 8.88
C ARG A 40 0.38 -21.32 10.03
N ALA A 41 0.92 -20.66 11.05
CA ALA A 41 0.13 -20.09 12.14
C ALA A 41 -0.78 -18.95 11.64
N ARG A 42 -0.27 -18.10 10.74
CA ARG A 42 -1.03 -17.07 10.01
C ARG A 42 -2.16 -17.65 9.15
N SER A 43 -1.87 -18.70 8.39
CA SER A 43 -2.88 -19.41 7.61
C SER A 43 -3.96 -20.05 8.51
N ALA A 44 -3.58 -20.58 9.68
CA ALA A 44 -4.53 -21.13 10.65
C ALA A 44 -5.40 -20.04 11.32
N LEU A 45 -4.82 -18.90 11.69
CA LEU A 45 -5.53 -17.75 12.24
C LEU A 45 -6.56 -17.20 11.24
N ALA A 46 -6.15 -16.96 9.99
CA ALA A 46 -7.06 -16.55 8.92
C ALA A 46 -8.15 -17.60 8.62
N THR A 47 -7.86 -18.90 8.82
CA THR A 47 -8.86 -19.97 8.68
C THR A 47 -9.90 -19.96 9.81
N ASP A 48 -9.48 -19.73 11.06
CA ASP A 48 -10.41 -19.59 12.19
C ASP A 48 -11.28 -18.34 12.03
N GLN A 49 -10.70 -17.22 11.60
CA GLN A 49 -11.44 -15.98 11.32
C GLN A 49 -12.37 -16.11 10.11
N HIS A 50 -12.02 -16.91 9.09
CA HIS A 50 -12.96 -17.32 8.04
C HIS A 50 -14.12 -18.17 8.62
N ALA A 51 -13.87 -19.02 9.63
CA ALA A 51 -14.93 -19.76 10.30
C ALA A 51 -15.85 -18.82 11.10
N GLN A 52 -15.30 -17.85 11.83
CA GLN A 52 -16.07 -16.80 12.53
C GLN A 52 -16.92 -15.98 11.54
N LEU A 53 -16.30 -15.48 10.45
CA LEU A 53 -16.94 -14.77 9.34
C LEU A 53 -18.14 -15.54 8.76
N SER A 54 -18.02 -16.87 8.64
CA SER A 54 -19.03 -17.71 7.98
C SER A 54 -20.43 -17.58 8.61
N SER A 55 -20.49 -17.17 9.89
CA SER A 55 -21.73 -16.90 10.61
C SER A 55 -22.47 -15.63 10.13
N CYS A 56 -21.77 -14.57 9.71
CA CYS A 56 -22.37 -13.26 9.44
C CYS A 56 -22.27 -12.76 7.98
N GLN A 57 -21.38 -13.33 7.14
CA GLN A 57 -21.17 -12.86 5.76
C GLN A 57 -22.41 -12.96 4.84
N ASN A 58 -23.29 -13.92 5.11
CA ASN A 58 -24.45 -14.24 4.27
C ASN A 58 -25.77 -13.65 4.77
N THR A 59 -25.75 -12.83 5.83
CA THR A 59 -26.94 -12.11 6.29
C THR A 59 -27.49 -11.18 5.18
N GLU A 60 -28.72 -10.70 5.36
CA GLU A 60 -29.27 -9.66 4.48
C GLU A 60 -28.51 -8.34 4.62
N GLU A 61 -28.11 -7.96 5.84
CA GLU A 61 -27.32 -6.76 6.12
C GLU A 61 -25.97 -6.78 5.39
N SER A 62 -25.20 -7.88 5.51
CA SER A 62 -23.90 -8.06 4.84
C SER A 62 -24.00 -8.17 3.31
N ARG A 63 -25.15 -8.59 2.76
CA ARG A 63 -25.40 -8.57 1.31
C ARG A 63 -25.79 -7.18 0.82
N ALA A 64 -26.65 -6.48 1.55
CA ALA A 64 -27.04 -5.11 1.25
C ALA A 64 -25.88 -4.11 1.41
N LEU A 65 -24.96 -4.33 2.36
CA LEU A 65 -23.72 -3.56 2.48
C LEU A 65 -22.87 -3.70 1.23
N ARG A 66 -22.55 -4.94 0.81
CA ARG A 66 -21.75 -5.20 -0.40
C ARG A 66 -22.35 -4.52 -1.63
N GLN A 67 -23.66 -4.65 -1.84
CA GLN A 67 -24.37 -3.97 -2.94
C GLN A 67 -24.16 -2.44 -2.91
N ARG A 68 -24.31 -1.79 -1.76
CA ARG A 68 -24.05 -0.34 -1.62
C ARG A 68 -22.59 0.04 -1.82
N THR A 69 -21.62 -0.79 -1.38
CA THR A 69 -20.20 -0.58 -1.69
C THR A 69 -19.97 -0.63 -3.20
N MET A 70 -20.59 -1.59 -3.89
CA MET A 70 -20.45 -1.79 -5.34
C MET A 70 -21.04 -0.61 -6.14
N GLU A 71 -22.21 -0.13 -5.73
CA GLU A 71 -22.84 1.11 -6.25
C GLU A 71 -21.97 2.35 -5.99
N ARG A 72 -21.36 2.47 -4.80
CA ARG A 72 -20.42 3.56 -4.47
C ARG A 72 -19.16 3.52 -5.34
N ARG A 73 -18.55 2.34 -5.52
CA ARG A 73 -17.38 2.16 -6.41
C ARG A 73 -17.72 2.53 -7.86
N ALA A 74 -18.92 2.16 -8.34
CA ALA A 74 -19.40 2.57 -9.66
C ALA A 74 -19.53 4.10 -9.78
N ALA A 75 -20.16 4.76 -8.81
CA ALA A 75 -20.31 6.21 -8.77
C ALA A 75 -18.94 6.94 -8.66
N THR A 76 -18.02 6.46 -7.82
CA THR A 76 -16.64 6.96 -7.72
C THR A 76 -15.92 6.85 -9.07
N PHE A 77 -16.00 5.71 -9.75
CA PHE A 77 -15.38 5.51 -11.07
C PHE A 77 -15.91 6.47 -12.15
N GLN A 78 -17.24 6.67 -12.22
CA GLN A 78 -17.81 7.61 -13.19
C GLN A 78 -17.43 9.06 -12.85
N ARG A 79 -17.52 9.47 -11.58
CA ARG A 79 -17.13 10.80 -11.11
C ARG A 79 -15.68 11.13 -11.47
N LEU A 80 -14.73 10.24 -11.17
CA LEU A 80 -13.31 10.42 -11.50
C LEU A 80 -13.07 10.55 -13.01
N ARG A 81 -13.89 9.89 -13.84
CA ARG A 81 -13.85 10.01 -15.30
C ARG A 81 -14.48 11.31 -15.80
N GLU A 82 -15.54 11.80 -15.17
CA GLU A 82 -16.15 13.10 -15.46
C GLU A 82 -15.21 14.25 -15.11
N GLU A 83 -14.59 14.21 -13.93
CA GLU A 83 -13.60 15.19 -13.44
C GLU A 83 -12.37 15.30 -14.38
N GLN A 84 -11.98 14.20 -15.03
CA GLN A 84 -10.92 14.18 -16.04
C GLN A 84 -11.39 14.34 -17.50
N GLY A 85 -12.68 14.54 -17.76
CA GLY A 85 -13.23 14.67 -19.12
C GLY A 85 -13.18 13.38 -19.97
N LEU A 86 -13.01 12.21 -19.34
CA LEU A 86 -12.85 10.89 -19.96
C LEU A 86 -14.18 10.24 -20.37
N THR A 87 -15.31 10.95 -20.27
CA THR A 87 -16.67 10.42 -20.54
C THR A 87 -16.81 9.79 -21.93
N ASN A 88 -16.16 10.36 -22.95
CA ASN A 88 -16.14 9.85 -24.32
C ASN A 88 -15.01 8.83 -24.61
N VAL A 89 -14.13 8.54 -23.64
CA VAL A 89 -13.06 7.55 -23.79
C VAL A 89 -13.62 6.18 -23.44
N PRO A 90 -13.62 5.19 -24.36
CA PRO A 90 -13.98 3.82 -24.01
C PRO A 90 -13.10 3.32 -22.88
N PHE A 91 -13.72 2.83 -21.81
CA PHE A 91 -13.01 2.14 -20.73
C PHE A 91 -12.20 0.97 -21.31
N VAL A 92 -11.03 0.69 -20.74
CA VAL A 92 -10.22 -0.44 -21.19
C VAL A 92 -10.75 -1.73 -20.59
N GLU A 93 -11.81 -2.22 -21.23
CA GLU A 93 -12.13 -3.64 -21.24
C GLU A 93 -10.89 -4.40 -21.75
N ARG A 94 -10.42 -5.39 -20.96
CA ARG A 94 -9.08 -5.98 -21.05
C ARG A 94 -8.66 -6.31 -22.49
N ARG A 95 -7.68 -5.56 -23.00
CA ARG A 95 -7.20 -5.71 -24.39
C ARG A 95 -6.08 -6.74 -24.54
N ASN A 96 -6.04 -7.33 -25.74
CA ASN A 96 -4.98 -8.19 -26.28
C ASN A 96 -4.74 -9.52 -25.55
N LEU A 97 -5.45 -10.56 -25.99
CA LEU A 97 -5.28 -11.96 -25.58
C LEU A 97 -3.81 -12.45 -25.65
N ALA A 98 -3.02 -12.02 -26.64
CA ALA A 98 -1.65 -12.51 -26.82
C ALA A 98 -0.65 -11.91 -25.80
N GLN A 99 -0.87 -10.68 -25.33
CA GLN A 99 -0.15 -10.13 -24.18
C GLN A 99 -0.67 -10.75 -22.87
N PHE A 100 -1.98 -10.99 -22.82
CA PHE A 100 -2.66 -11.46 -21.61
C PHE A 100 -2.47 -12.98 -21.31
N GLN A 101 -2.11 -13.80 -22.30
CA GLN A 101 -1.71 -15.21 -22.09
C GLN A 101 -0.33 -15.35 -21.41
N GLN A 102 0.47 -14.27 -21.37
CA GLN A 102 1.63 -14.19 -20.47
C GLN A 102 1.16 -13.95 -19.02
N TRP A 103 0.24 -13.00 -18.83
CA TRP A 103 -0.51 -12.68 -17.60
C TRP A 103 -1.57 -13.73 -17.21
N GLU A 104 -1.21 -15.02 -17.17
CA GLU A 104 -2.14 -16.14 -16.91
C GLU A 104 -1.73 -17.04 -15.73
N LYS A 105 -0.57 -16.82 -15.07
CA LYS A 105 0.00 -17.82 -14.14
C LYS A 105 -0.47 -17.79 -12.69
N THR A 106 -1.12 -16.73 -12.22
CA THR A 106 -2.02 -16.68 -11.03
C THR A 106 -2.84 -15.38 -11.11
N PRO A 107 -4.18 -15.35 -10.93
CA PRO A 107 -4.98 -14.17 -11.25
C PRO A 107 -5.67 -13.49 -10.05
N HIS A 108 -5.36 -12.21 -9.83
CA HIS A 108 -6.26 -11.26 -9.14
C HIS A 108 -7.05 -10.40 -10.14
N ASP A 109 -6.60 -10.31 -11.41
CA ASP A 109 -7.34 -9.68 -12.52
C ASP A 109 -8.65 -10.45 -12.84
N ARG A 110 -9.74 -9.90 -12.28
CA ARG A 110 -11.12 -10.37 -12.35
C ARG A 110 -11.68 -10.55 -13.76
N SER A 111 -11.11 -9.94 -14.79
CA SER A 111 -11.73 -9.92 -16.13
C SER A 111 -11.58 -11.25 -16.91
N LYS A 112 -11.04 -12.33 -16.30
CA LYS A 112 -10.90 -13.67 -16.94
C LYS A 112 -12.17 -14.54 -16.81
N SER A 113 -13.26 -14.00 -16.24
CA SER A 113 -14.49 -14.75 -15.97
C SER A 113 -15.77 -14.17 -16.58
N LEU A 114 -15.69 -13.32 -17.61
CA LEU A 114 -16.73 -13.05 -18.63
C LEU A 114 -16.27 -11.92 -19.60
N SER A 115 -16.88 -11.85 -20.79
CA SER A 115 -16.76 -10.68 -21.66
C SER A 115 -17.81 -9.64 -21.27
N TYR A 116 -17.37 -8.43 -20.98
CA TYR A 116 -18.21 -7.32 -20.57
C TYR A 116 -18.51 -6.37 -21.75
N THR A 117 -19.39 -5.38 -21.53
CA THR A 117 -19.70 -4.23 -22.39
C THR A 117 -20.21 -3.06 -21.52
N THR A 118 -20.56 -1.90 -22.11
CA THR A 118 -21.30 -0.82 -21.41
C THR A 118 -22.68 -1.24 -20.87
N SER A 119 -23.18 -2.43 -21.21
CA SER A 119 -24.42 -3.03 -20.70
C SER A 119 -24.20 -4.09 -19.61
N THR A 120 -22.98 -4.23 -19.07
CA THR A 120 -22.69 -5.16 -17.97
C THR A 120 -23.30 -4.68 -16.65
N PRO A 121 -23.91 -5.54 -15.83
CA PRO A 121 -24.32 -5.19 -14.48
C PRO A 121 -23.11 -4.78 -13.62
N GLU A 122 -23.21 -3.63 -12.95
CA GLU A 122 -22.16 -3.09 -12.06
C GLU A 122 -21.70 -4.10 -11.01
N ALA A 123 -22.62 -4.94 -10.53
CA ALA A 123 -22.35 -6.01 -9.58
C ALA A 123 -21.34 -7.06 -10.08
N THR A 124 -21.15 -7.19 -11.40
CA THR A 124 -20.16 -8.10 -12.02
C THR A 124 -18.78 -7.43 -12.19
N VAL A 125 -18.71 -6.09 -12.10
CA VAL A 125 -17.49 -5.30 -12.28
C VAL A 125 -16.85 -4.90 -10.93
N PHE A 126 -17.66 -4.42 -9.98
CA PHE A 126 -17.17 -3.85 -8.70
C PHE A 126 -17.28 -4.81 -7.50
N GLY A 127 -17.80 -6.02 -7.73
CA GLY A 127 -18.02 -7.04 -6.70
C GLY A 127 -16.72 -7.64 -6.17
N SER A 128 -16.29 -7.19 -4.99
CA SER A 128 -15.29 -7.92 -4.20
C SER A 128 -15.82 -9.31 -3.86
N ASN A 129 -14.98 -10.34 -4.04
CA ASN A 129 -15.18 -11.58 -3.29
C ASN A 129 -14.72 -11.25 -1.88
N ALA A 130 -15.68 -10.95 -0.99
CA ALA A 130 -15.43 -10.40 0.33
C ALA A 130 -14.50 -11.28 1.18
N SER A 131 -13.21 -10.93 1.21
CA SER A 131 -12.28 -11.35 2.26
C SER A 131 -12.49 -10.49 3.50
N CYS A 132 -13.68 -10.60 4.12
CA CYS A 132 -13.96 -10.10 5.47
C CYS A 132 -13.30 -11.03 6.53
N ILE A 133 -12.09 -11.46 6.19
CA ILE A 133 -11.17 -12.36 6.86
C ILE A 133 -10.02 -11.44 7.29
N LEU A 134 -9.42 -11.68 8.46
CA LEU A 134 -8.42 -10.75 8.96
C LEU A 134 -7.28 -10.59 7.95
N ALA A 135 -7.01 -9.34 7.56
CA ALA A 135 -5.77 -8.99 6.87
C ALA A 135 -4.59 -9.33 7.81
N PRO A 136 -3.65 -10.22 7.43
CA PRO A 136 -2.57 -10.64 8.33
C PRO A 136 -1.69 -9.45 8.69
N ASP A 137 -1.43 -9.26 9.99
CA ASP A 137 -0.61 -8.12 10.43
C ASP A 137 0.81 -8.21 9.85
N ASN A 138 1.25 -7.21 9.11
CA ASN A 138 2.57 -7.17 8.48
C ASN A 138 3.53 -6.28 9.29
N ALA A 139 4.78 -6.18 8.86
CA ALA A 139 5.70 -5.16 9.35
C ALA A 139 5.28 -3.76 8.84
N ASN A 140 5.39 -2.71 9.66
CA ASN A 140 5.29 -1.32 9.18
C ASN A 140 6.58 -0.84 8.49
N GLY A 141 7.73 -1.44 8.79
CA GLY A 141 9.01 -1.01 8.23
C GLY A 141 9.49 0.36 8.74
N PRO A 142 10.65 0.84 8.25
CA PRO A 142 11.40 1.92 8.88
C PRO A 142 10.94 3.34 8.54
N TYR A 143 9.72 3.50 8.02
CA TYR A 143 9.24 4.76 7.44
C TYR A 143 7.85 5.19 7.92
N PHE A 144 7.30 4.56 8.97
CA PHE A 144 6.09 5.05 9.62
C PHE A 144 6.36 6.39 10.34
N VAL A 145 5.45 7.35 10.20
CA VAL A 145 5.50 8.68 10.84
C VAL A 145 4.22 8.85 11.64
N PHE A 146 4.34 9.04 12.96
CA PHE A 146 3.17 9.14 13.84
C PHE A 146 2.58 10.55 13.87
N GLY A 147 1.26 10.65 13.95
CA GLY A 147 0.55 11.94 14.08
C GLY A 147 0.43 12.72 12.77
N GLU A 148 0.38 12.02 11.64
CA GLU A 148 0.23 12.58 10.29
C GLU A 148 -1.07 13.37 10.05
N HIS A 149 -1.13 14.08 8.93
CA HIS A 149 -2.24 14.96 8.55
C HIS A 149 -3.54 14.22 8.18
N ILE A 150 -4.68 14.73 8.65
CA ILE A 150 -6.01 14.23 8.24
C ILE A 150 -6.38 14.80 6.86
N ARG A 151 -6.34 13.98 5.81
CA ARG A 151 -6.57 14.41 4.41
C ARG A 151 -6.80 13.24 3.44
N SER A 152 -7.52 13.51 2.36
CA SER A 152 -7.71 12.59 1.23
C SER A 152 -6.63 12.72 0.15
N ASN A 153 -6.23 13.94 -0.22
CA ASN A 153 -5.20 14.15 -1.25
C ASN A 153 -3.79 14.18 -0.64
N LEU A 154 -2.96 13.25 -1.11
CA LEU A 154 -1.60 13.01 -0.59
C LEU A 154 -0.51 13.49 -1.55
N VAL A 155 -0.86 13.88 -2.79
CA VAL A 155 0.08 13.95 -3.91
C VAL A 155 1.18 15.00 -3.73
N GLU A 156 0.87 16.17 -3.15
CA GLU A 156 1.83 17.29 -2.95
C GLU A 156 2.69 17.66 -4.19
N GLY A 157 2.16 17.42 -5.39
CA GLY A 157 2.89 17.65 -6.65
C GLY A 157 3.96 16.60 -7.00
N GLN A 158 4.01 15.46 -6.31
CA GLN A 158 4.87 14.33 -6.70
C GLN A 158 4.47 13.83 -8.10
N PRO A 159 5.42 13.70 -9.05
CA PRO A 159 5.13 13.16 -10.37
C PRO A 159 4.98 11.63 -10.34
N GLY A 160 3.92 11.12 -10.95
CA GLY A 160 3.64 9.70 -11.03
C GLY A 160 2.38 9.38 -11.84
N VAL A 161 2.01 8.10 -11.86
CA VAL A 161 0.71 7.62 -12.36
C VAL A 161 -0.34 7.92 -11.29
N PRO A 162 -1.39 8.72 -11.54
CA PRO A 162 -2.40 9.02 -10.53
C PRO A 162 -3.13 7.75 -10.05
N MET A 163 -3.43 7.65 -8.77
CA MET A 163 -4.20 6.55 -8.20
C MET A 163 -5.21 7.06 -7.18
N HIS A 164 -6.49 6.77 -7.41
CA HIS A 164 -7.52 6.88 -6.38
C HIS A 164 -7.64 5.52 -5.68
N LEU A 165 -7.45 5.48 -4.36
CA LEU A 165 -7.46 4.26 -3.55
C LEU A 165 -8.63 4.29 -2.56
N GLU A 166 -9.57 3.34 -2.69
CA GLU A 166 -10.62 3.08 -1.69
C GLU A 166 -10.30 1.85 -0.84
N MET A 167 -10.27 2.02 0.48
CA MET A 167 -10.16 0.91 1.43
C MET A 167 -11.42 0.82 2.27
N GLN A 168 -12.07 -0.35 2.26
CA GLN A 168 -13.22 -0.64 3.14
C GLN A 168 -12.77 -1.50 4.32
N PHE A 169 -13.08 -1.06 5.55
CA PHE A 169 -12.75 -1.77 6.79
C PHE A 169 -13.99 -2.41 7.40
N ILE A 170 -13.93 -3.72 7.64
CA ILE A 170 -15.01 -4.51 8.24
C ILE A 170 -14.51 -5.19 9.52
N ASP A 171 -15.30 -5.13 10.59
CA ASP A 171 -15.01 -5.85 11.83
C ASP A 171 -15.23 -7.36 11.64
N THR A 172 -14.17 -8.16 11.78
CA THR A 172 -14.22 -9.62 11.64
C THR A 172 -15.16 -10.30 12.63
N ALA A 173 -15.47 -9.68 13.77
CA ALA A 173 -16.34 -10.25 14.79
C ALA A 173 -17.84 -10.01 14.52
N THR A 174 -18.21 -9.03 13.68
CA THR A 174 -19.62 -8.65 13.46
C THR A 174 -20.05 -8.54 11.99
N CYS A 175 -19.11 -8.59 11.03
CA CYS A 175 -19.33 -8.25 9.62
C CYS A 175 -19.81 -6.81 9.36
N LYS A 176 -19.66 -5.89 10.33
CA LYS A 176 -20.15 -4.51 10.20
C LYS A 176 -19.02 -3.53 9.82
N PRO A 177 -19.34 -2.43 9.13
CA PRO A 177 -18.35 -1.41 8.80
C PRO A 177 -17.70 -0.81 10.05
N VAL A 178 -16.37 -0.68 10.02
CA VAL A 178 -15.63 0.02 11.08
C VAL A 178 -15.63 1.51 10.77
N THR A 179 -16.06 2.33 11.74
CA THR A 179 -16.22 3.80 11.57
C THR A 179 -15.52 4.60 12.66
N ASN A 180 -14.94 3.91 13.65
CA ASN A 180 -14.39 4.45 14.90
C ASN A 180 -12.87 4.20 15.04
N ILE A 181 -12.18 4.20 13.90
CA ILE A 181 -10.71 4.13 13.79
C ILE A 181 -10.19 5.34 13.01
N LEU A 182 -8.89 5.58 13.09
CA LEU A 182 -8.16 6.31 12.05
C LEU A 182 -7.37 5.31 11.20
N VAL A 183 -7.30 5.57 9.90
CA VAL A 183 -6.52 4.82 8.91
C VAL A 183 -5.39 5.72 8.45
N ASP A 184 -4.16 5.34 8.75
CA ASP A 184 -2.93 6.04 8.37
C ASP A 184 -2.26 5.27 7.21
N VAL A 185 -1.95 5.96 6.11
CA VAL A 185 -1.31 5.35 4.93
C VAL A 185 -0.10 6.14 4.48
N TRP A 186 0.89 5.41 3.94
CA TRP A 186 2.04 6.02 3.29
C TRP A 186 2.70 5.12 2.24
N SER A 187 3.32 5.76 1.26
CA SER A 187 4.14 5.10 0.25
C SER A 187 5.35 5.93 -0.19
N CYS A 188 6.28 5.28 -0.89
CA CYS A 188 7.41 5.95 -1.52
C CYS A 188 6.98 6.58 -2.86
N ASN A 189 7.60 7.70 -3.22
CA ASN A 189 7.37 8.31 -4.52
C ASN A 189 7.86 7.41 -5.67
N ALA A 190 7.57 7.79 -6.91
CA ALA A 190 7.91 7.03 -8.12
C ALA A 190 9.42 6.68 -8.29
N THR A 191 10.31 7.29 -7.51
CA THR A 191 11.76 7.00 -7.48
C THR A 191 12.25 6.35 -6.18
N GLY A 192 11.34 5.92 -5.30
CA GLY A 192 11.66 5.14 -4.09
C GLY A 192 11.93 5.94 -2.81
N ALA A 193 11.76 7.26 -2.82
CA ALA A 193 11.99 8.11 -1.64
C ALA A 193 10.69 8.31 -0.83
N TYR A 194 10.77 8.22 0.49
CA TYR A 194 9.71 8.55 1.44
C TYR A 194 9.81 10.01 1.93
N SER A 195 8.68 10.61 2.28
CA SER A 195 8.64 11.91 2.98
C SER A 195 8.79 11.74 4.50
N GLY A 196 8.85 12.83 5.25
CA GLY A 196 8.62 12.84 6.72
C GLY A 196 9.71 12.21 7.59
N VAL A 197 10.82 11.74 7.02
CA VAL A 197 11.92 11.05 7.74
C VAL A 197 13.29 11.65 7.39
N SER A 198 14.27 11.57 8.29
CA SER A 198 15.61 12.18 8.12
C SER A 198 16.64 11.35 7.35
N ALA A 199 16.32 10.09 7.01
CA ALA A 199 17.30 9.15 6.49
C ALA A 199 17.88 9.56 5.11
N ALA A 200 19.12 9.12 4.85
CA ALA A 200 19.86 9.54 3.66
C ALA A 200 19.25 8.97 2.36
N GLY A 201 18.77 9.87 1.49
CA GLY A 201 18.05 9.53 0.25
C GLY A 201 16.56 9.86 0.29
N GLU A 202 16.01 10.08 1.49
CA GLU A 202 14.60 10.40 1.72
C GLU A 202 14.32 11.92 1.62
N GLY A 203 13.04 12.30 1.61
CA GLY A 203 12.56 13.67 1.44
C GLY A 203 12.81 14.62 2.63
N GLY A 204 13.16 14.11 3.81
CA GLY A 204 13.42 14.90 5.00
C GLY A 204 12.18 15.24 5.83
N LEU A 205 12.37 15.49 7.13
CA LEU A 205 11.37 15.82 8.16
C LEU A 205 10.45 17.04 7.87
N LYS A 206 10.66 17.75 6.75
CA LYS A 206 9.88 18.93 6.33
C LYS A 206 9.00 18.66 5.10
N THR A 207 8.83 17.39 4.74
CA THR A 207 7.99 16.93 3.63
C THR A 207 6.95 15.97 4.18
N THR A 208 5.75 15.97 3.59
CA THR A 208 4.64 15.09 4.01
C THR A 208 4.03 14.31 2.84
N PHE A 209 4.55 14.48 1.62
CA PHE A 209 4.00 13.87 0.40
C PHE A 209 3.77 12.36 0.53
N LEU A 210 2.69 11.87 -0.06
CA LEU A 210 2.30 10.45 -0.08
C LEU A 210 2.17 9.86 1.34
N ARG A 211 1.67 10.67 2.28
CA ARG A 211 1.24 10.30 3.63
C ARG A 211 -0.10 10.95 3.95
N GLY A 212 -0.97 10.25 4.66
CA GLY A 212 -2.16 10.89 5.21
C GLY A 212 -3.09 9.95 5.93
N VAL A 213 -4.02 10.55 6.66
CA VAL A 213 -4.89 9.88 7.61
C VAL A 213 -6.35 10.18 7.28
N GLN A 214 -7.23 9.19 7.40
CA GLN A 214 -8.68 9.41 7.33
C GLN A 214 -9.43 8.58 8.37
N GLN A 215 -10.57 9.11 8.83
CA GLN A 215 -11.58 8.33 9.53
C GLN A 215 -12.52 7.70 8.48
N PRO A 216 -12.85 6.41 8.55
CA PRO A 216 -13.79 5.79 7.62
C PRO A 216 -15.21 6.36 7.73
N ASP A 217 -15.91 6.43 6.60
CA ASP A 217 -17.31 6.89 6.54
C ASP A 217 -18.32 5.85 7.06
N ALA A 218 -19.62 6.14 6.94
CA ALA A 218 -20.70 5.25 7.41
C ALA A 218 -20.78 3.88 6.72
N MET A 219 -20.03 3.65 5.63
CA MET A 219 -19.83 2.34 5.01
C MET A 219 -18.45 1.75 5.31
N GLY A 220 -17.68 2.36 6.21
CA GLY A 220 -16.34 1.93 6.59
C GLY A 220 -15.30 2.20 5.52
N VAL A 221 -15.55 3.15 4.60
CA VAL A 221 -14.66 3.44 3.48
C VAL A 221 -13.84 4.71 3.75
N VAL A 222 -12.54 4.65 3.44
CA VAL A 222 -11.68 5.84 3.22
C VAL A 222 -11.26 5.90 1.75
N SER A 223 -11.06 7.11 1.22
CA SER A 223 -10.81 7.36 -0.21
C SER A 223 -9.63 8.34 -0.37
N PHE A 224 -8.48 7.87 -0.87
CA PHE A 224 -7.26 8.68 -1.00
C PHE A 224 -6.90 8.98 -2.46
N ASP A 225 -6.50 10.21 -2.76
CA ASP A 225 -5.83 10.57 -4.03
C ASP A 225 -4.32 10.57 -3.82
N THR A 226 -3.63 9.64 -4.48
CA THR A 226 -2.18 9.43 -4.38
C THR A 226 -1.58 9.19 -5.78
N ILE A 227 -0.32 8.76 -5.85
CA ILE A 227 0.25 8.15 -7.06
C ILE A 227 0.47 6.65 -6.84
N PHE A 228 0.56 5.88 -7.92
CA PHE A 228 1.03 4.51 -7.84
C PHE A 228 2.46 4.49 -7.24
N PRO A 229 2.75 3.72 -6.17
CA PRO A 229 4.03 3.77 -5.50
C PRO A 229 5.22 3.38 -6.39
N GLY A 230 6.42 3.88 -6.06
CA GLY A 230 7.65 3.45 -6.72
C GLY A 230 8.21 2.13 -6.18
N HIS A 231 9.53 1.99 -6.23
CA HIS A 231 10.25 0.91 -5.56
C HIS A 231 11.57 1.40 -4.96
N TYR A 232 12.00 0.74 -3.89
CA TYR A 232 13.26 1.01 -3.19
C TYR A 232 13.98 -0.30 -2.87
N SER A 233 15.22 -0.21 -2.39
CA SER A 233 16.17 -1.33 -2.42
C SER A 233 15.71 -2.52 -1.57
N GLY A 234 15.49 -3.67 -2.24
CA GLY A 234 15.15 -4.93 -1.60
C GLY A 234 13.66 -5.16 -1.36
N ARG A 235 12.78 -4.23 -1.75
CA ARG A 235 11.33 -4.33 -1.58
C ARG A 235 10.57 -4.30 -2.90
N ALA A 236 9.47 -5.04 -2.99
CA ALA A 236 8.48 -4.92 -4.07
C ALA A 236 7.69 -3.60 -3.91
N THR A 237 6.93 -3.20 -4.92
CA THR A 237 6.06 -2.02 -4.87
C THR A 237 4.87 -2.27 -3.94
N HIS A 238 4.68 -1.40 -2.94
CA HIS A 238 3.63 -1.51 -1.94
C HIS A 238 3.15 -0.15 -1.41
N GLU A 239 1.93 -0.14 -0.88
CA GLU A 239 1.33 0.94 -0.07
C GLU A 239 1.19 0.42 1.37
N HIS A 240 1.58 1.21 2.38
CA HIS A 240 1.43 0.82 3.80
C HIS A 240 0.06 1.25 4.34
N VAL A 241 -0.47 0.47 5.28
CA VAL A 241 -1.72 0.76 5.99
C VAL A 241 -1.55 0.46 7.48
N ILE A 242 -1.93 1.39 8.34
CA ILE A 242 -2.06 1.21 9.78
C ILE A 242 -3.47 1.64 10.21
N THR A 243 -4.07 0.93 11.19
CA THR A 243 -5.30 1.43 11.83
C THR A 243 -5.12 1.65 13.33
N HIS A 244 -5.67 2.76 13.82
CA HIS A 244 -5.62 3.18 15.22
C HIS A 244 -7.01 3.16 15.85
N VAL A 245 -7.18 2.42 16.96
CA VAL A 245 -8.37 2.46 17.82
C VAL A 245 -8.14 3.47 18.95
N GLY A 246 -9.11 4.36 19.16
CA GLY A 246 -9.09 5.33 20.27
C GLY A 246 -8.16 6.54 20.08
N ALA A 247 -7.67 6.78 18.87
CA ALA A 247 -6.93 7.99 18.53
C ALA A 247 -7.83 9.24 18.61
N THR A 248 -7.26 10.38 18.99
CA THR A 248 -7.94 11.67 19.12
C THR A 248 -7.55 12.59 17.96
N LEU A 249 -8.53 13.25 17.34
CA LEU A 249 -8.28 14.27 16.32
C LEU A 249 -7.87 15.60 16.99
N ASN A 250 -6.76 16.16 16.52
CA ASN A 250 -6.21 17.43 16.99
C ASN A 250 -6.77 18.61 16.17
N ALA A 251 -6.92 19.78 16.79
CA ALA A 251 -7.51 20.97 16.15
C ALA A 251 -6.68 21.55 14.97
N ASN A 252 -5.43 21.13 14.80
CA ASN A 252 -4.55 21.47 13.67
C ASN A 252 -4.66 20.50 12.47
N GLY A 253 -5.58 19.53 12.50
CA GLY A 253 -5.73 18.56 11.42
C GLY A 253 -4.65 17.47 11.42
N THR A 254 -4.24 17.02 12.61
CA THR A 254 -3.46 15.78 12.81
C THR A 254 -4.14 14.91 13.88
N TYR A 255 -3.53 13.79 14.30
CA TYR A 255 -4.04 12.95 15.40
C TYR A 255 -3.04 12.77 16.55
N SER A 256 -3.51 12.26 17.69
CA SER A 256 -2.68 11.87 18.83
C SER A 256 -3.30 10.72 19.63
N GLY A 257 -2.47 9.93 20.31
CA GLY A 257 -2.90 8.78 21.09
C GLY A 257 -3.53 7.65 20.25
N GLY A 258 -4.36 6.84 20.91
CA GLY A 258 -4.85 5.56 20.37
C GLY A 258 -3.80 4.45 20.49
N HIS A 259 -4.18 3.24 20.06
CA HIS A 259 -3.28 2.11 19.87
C HIS A 259 -3.47 1.51 18.49
N ILE A 260 -2.43 0.87 17.96
CA ILE A 260 -2.47 0.23 16.65
C ILE A 260 -3.11 -1.16 16.78
N ASN A 261 -4.21 -1.36 16.06
CA ASN A 261 -4.97 -2.62 16.06
C ASN A 261 -4.79 -3.40 14.74
N HIS A 262 -4.18 -2.81 13.72
CA HIS A 262 -3.83 -3.50 12.48
C HIS A 262 -2.63 -2.83 11.79
N LEU A 263 -1.76 -3.66 11.21
CA LEU A 263 -0.59 -3.30 10.39
C LEU A 263 -0.69 -4.05 9.05
N SER A 264 -0.63 -3.41 7.89
CA SER A 264 -0.54 -4.14 6.62
C SER A 264 0.21 -3.39 5.51
N GLN A 265 0.50 -4.13 4.45
CA GLN A 265 1.06 -3.62 3.20
C GLN A 265 0.22 -4.19 2.06
N LEU A 266 -0.29 -3.31 1.20
CA LEU A 266 -0.97 -3.67 -0.04
C LEU A 266 0.09 -3.82 -1.13
N PHE A 267 0.05 -4.92 -1.87
CA PHE A 267 0.96 -5.18 -2.99
C PHE A 267 0.20 -5.07 -4.31
N PHE A 268 0.90 -4.89 -5.43
CA PHE A 268 0.26 -4.69 -6.74
C PHE A 268 0.61 -5.82 -7.72
N ASP A 269 -0.28 -6.13 -8.65
CA ASP A 269 -0.04 -7.12 -9.71
C ASP A 269 1.30 -6.84 -10.40
N GLN A 270 2.15 -7.87 -10.49
CA GLN A 270 3.52 -7.70 -11.00
C GLN A 270 3.57 -7.12 -12.43
N ASP A 271 2.53 -7.38 -13.22
CA ASP A 271 2.40 -6.98 -14.62
C ASP A 271 1.72 -5.58 -14.74
N LEU A 272 1.02 -5.09 -13.70
CA LEU A 272 0.70 -3.65 -13.52
C LEU A 272 1.95 -2.86 -13.10
N ILE A 273 2.72 -3.37 -12.13
CA ILE A 273 4.00 -2.74 -11.71
C ILE A 273 4.93 -2.62 -12.93
N ASN A 274 5.07 -3.66 -13.75
CA ASN A 274 5.89 -3.61 -14.97
C ASN A 274 5.40 -2.56 -15.98
N ALA A 275 4.09 -2.32 -16.08
CA ALA A 275 3.53 -1.31 -16.97
C ALA A 275 3.82 0.11 -16.46
N VAL A 276 3.69 0.37 -15.15
CA VAL A 276 3.99 1.67 -14.54
C VAL A 276 5.49 1.97 -14.55
N GLU A 277 6.34 0.99 -14.24
CA GLU A 277 7.81 1.11 -14.23
C GLU A 277 8.41 1.43 -15.61
N ALA A 278 7.69 1.15 -16.70
CA ALA A 278 8.08 1.57 -18.05
C ALA A 278 7.85 3.07 -18.32
N THR A 279 7.00 3.73 -17.53
CA THR A 279 6.62 5.15 -17.70
C THR A 279 7.57 6.10 -16.98
N ALA A 280 7.58 7.38 -17.38
CA ALA A 280 8.25 8.42 -16.62
C ALA A 280 7.36 8.90 -15.46
N PRO A 281 7.91 9.20 -14.27
CA PRO A 281 9.33 9.22 -13.94
C PRO A 281 9.89 7.89 -13.42
N TYR A 282 9.08 6.84 -13.23
CA TYR A 282 9.52 5.54 -12.68
C TYR A 282 10.74 4.96 -13.41
N ASN A 283 10.75 5.00 -14.73
CA ASN A 283 11.87 4.55 -15.58
C ASN A 283 13.19 5.35 -15.39
N THR A 284 13.16 6.48 -14.67
CA THR A 284 14.36 7.22 -14.26
C THR A 284 15.04 6.60 -13.04
N ASN A 285 14.30 5.84 -12.20
CA ASN A 285 14.86 5.09 -11.06
C ASN A 285 15.95 4.10 -11.52
N LYS A 286 16.99 3.93 -10.71
CA LYS A 286 18.16 3.07 -10.99
C LYS A 286 18.43 2.05 -9.89
N ILE A 287 17.55 1.98 -8.89
CA ILE A 287 17.52 0.92 -7.88
C ILE A 287 17.18 -0.41 -8.58
N ALA A 288 17.67 -1.52 -8.03
CA ALA A 288 17.31 -2.85 -8.51
C ALA A 288 15.90 -3.22 -8.00
N ARG A 289 14.98 -3.49 -8.93
CA ARG A 289 13.61 -3.92 -8.63
C ARG A 289 13.59 -5.32 -7.99
N THR A 290 12.94 -5.45 -6.84
CA THR A 290 12.52 -6.74 -6.28
C THR A 290 11.13 -7.09 -6.83
N SER A 291 10.91 -8.34 -7.25
CA SER A 291 9.59 -8.84 -7.64
C SER A 291 8.76 -9.28 -6.45
N ASN A 292 7.44 -9.39 -6.59
CA ASN A 292 6.54 -9.84 -5.53
C ASN A 292 6.99 -11.20 -4.94
N ASP A 293 7.41 -12.14 -5.80
CA ASP A 293 7.92 -13.48 -5.45
C ASP A 293 9.28 -13.46 -4.71
N ALA A 294 10.02 -12.35 -4.79
CA ALA A 294 11.35 -12.17 -4.19
C ALA A 294 11.34 -11.25 -2.96
N ASP A 295 10.23 -10.53 -2.72
CA ASP A 295 10.02 -9.73 -1.52
C ASP A 295 9.63 -10.63 -0.34
N TYR A 296 10.27 -10.41 0.80
CA TYR A 296 10.11 -11.22 2.00
C TYR A 296 8.71 -11.10 2.62
N PHE A 297 8.07 -9.94 2.51
CA PHE A 297 6.84 -9.58 3.22
C PHE A 297 5.56 -9.87 2.42
N THR A 298 5.63 -9.99 1.09
CA THR A 298 4.48 -10.44 0.26
C THR A 298 3.90 -11.75 0.80
N GLY A 299 4.78 -12.69 1.16
CA GLY A 299 4.41 -14.00 1.71
C GLY A 299 3.85 -13.98 3.13
N TYR A 300 4.01 -12.88 3.88
CA TYR A 300 3.39 -12.69 5.19
C TYR A 300 2.05 -11.95 5.12
N ALA A 301 1.85 -11.15 4.08
CA ALA A 301 0.60 -10.44 3.80
C ALA A 301 -0.47 -11.36 3.18
N ALA A 302 -0.07 -12.38 2.40
CA ALA A 302 -1.00 -13.31 1.78
C ALA A 302 -1.29 -14.57 2.62
N THR A 303 -2.52 -15.10 2.53
CA THR A 303 -2.85 -16.46 2.97
C THR A 303 -3.76 -17.15 1.94
N ALA A 304 -4.14 -18.41 2.16
CA ALA A 304 -5.16 -19.08 1.34
C ALA A 304 -6.57 -18.46 1.51
N ALA A 305 -6.75 -17.51 2.42
CA ALA A 305 -8.03 -16.92 2.82
C ALA A 305 -8.04 -15.38 2.72
N TYR A 306 -6.90 -14.73 2.49
CA TYR A 306 -6.80 -13.28 2.34
C TYR A 306 -5.79 -12.91 1.24
N ASP A 307 -6.19 -11.93 0.43
CA ASP A 307 -5.53 -11.45 -0.76
C ASP A 307 -5.04 -10.00 -0.53
N PRO A 308 -3.71 -9.74 -0.50
CA PRO A 308 -3.16 -8.41 -0.27
C PRO A 308 -3.10 -7.53 -1.53
N PHE A 309 -3.66 -7.98 -2.66
CA PHE A 309 -3.65 -7.27 -3.93
C PHE A 309 -4.96 -6.48 -4.15
N PRO A 310 -4.94 -5.14 -4.17
CA PRO A 310 -6.12 -4.34 -4.50
C PRO A 310 -6.65 -4.67 -5.89
N ASN A 311 -7.97 -4.74 -6.01
CA ASN A 311 -8.63 -4.79 -7.30
C ASN A 311 -8.48 -3.41 -7.97
N TYR A 312 -8.34 -3.33 -9.28
CA TYR A 312 -8.15 -2.05 -9.97
C TYR A 312 -8.79 -1.99 -11.35
N VAL A 313 -9.09 -0.77 -11.79
CA VAL A 313 -9.50 -0.43 -13.16
C VAL A 313 -8.77 0.81 -13.64
N MET A 314 -8.51 0.88 -14.95
CA MET A 314 -8.00 2.11 -15.58
C MET A 314 -9.14 3.12 -15.76
N LEU A 315 -8.93 4.37 -15.33
CA LEU A 315 -9.90 5.45 -15.56
C LEU A 315 -10.04 5.77 -17.05
N GLY A 316 -8.99 5.57 -17.85
CA GLY A 316 -9.00 5.78 -19.30
C GLY A 316 -8.24 4.68 -20.07
N ASN A 317 -7.62 5.07 -21.18
CA ASN A 317 -6.82 4.20 -22.06
C ASN A 317 -5.29 4.38 -21.93
N GLN A 318 -4.84 5.20 -20.99
CA GLN A 318 -3.43 5.42 -20.65
C GLN A 318 -3.23 5.43 -19.14
N LEU A 319 -2.06 4.98 -18.66
CA LEU A 319 -1.69 5.05 -17.23
C LEU A 319 -1.70 6.50 -16.69
N SER A 320 -1.35 7.47 -17.53
CA SER A 320 -1.40 8.91 -17.20
C SER A 320 -2.79 9.46 -16.91
N GLN A 321 -3.87 8.75 -17.27
CA GLN A 321 -5.26 9.09 -16.91
C GLN A 321 -5.67 8.49 -15.55
N GLY A 322 -4.78 7.71 -14.94
CA GLY A 322 -4.91 7.21 -13.57
C GLY A 322 -5.65 5.89 -13.41
N ILE A 323 -5.48 5.36 -12.21
CA ILE A 323 -5.98 4.06 -11.74
C ILE A 323 -7.03 4.34 -10.66
N PHE A 324 -8.16 3.61 -10.68
CA PHE A 324 -9.01 3.46 -9.51
C PHE A 324 -8.78 2.07 -8.92
N ALA A 325 -8.26 2.02 -7.69
CA ALA A 325 -7.93 0.81 -6.96
C ALA A 325 -8.79 0.69 -5.70
N TRP A 326 -9.17 -0.53 -5.31
CA TRP A 326 -9.93 -0.78 -4.10
C TRP A 326 -9.59 -2.12 -3.43
N VAL A 327 -9.70 -2.15 -2.10
CA VAL A 327 -9.53 -3.36 -1.28
C VAL A 327 -10.54 -3.37 -0.13
N GLU A 328 -10.78 -4.55 0.42
CA GLU A 328 -11.69 -4.82 1.54
C GLU A 328 -10.89 -5.56 2.62
N LEU A 329 -10.80 -4.97 3.81
CA LEU A 329 -9.91 -5.37 4.89
C LEU A 329 -10.74 -5.79 6.11
N GLY A 330 -10.73 -7.08 6.42
CA GLY A 330 -11.17 -7.56 7.72
C GLY A 330 -10.15 -7.14 8.79
N ILE A 331 -10.60 -6.45 9.84
CA ILE A 331 -9.77 -6.07 10.98
C ILE A 331 -10.42 -6.46 12.31
N SER A 332 -9.60 -6.63 13.36
CA SER A 332 -10.05 -6.86 14.73
C SER A 332 -9.87 -5.59 15.55
N LEU A 333 -10.93 -5.13 16.22
CA LEU A 333 -10.94 -3.92 17.04
C LEU A 333 -10.46 -4.15 18.49
N THR A 334 -10.15 -5.41 18.85
CA THR A 334 -9.60 -5.78 20.17
C THR A 334 -8.12 -6.19 20.10
N ASN A 335 -7.49 -6.10 18.93
CA ASN A 335 -6.08 -6.37 18.72
C ASN A 335 -5.23 -5.18 19.18
N ASN A 336 -4.05 -5.43 19.74
CA ASN A 336 -3.03 -4.40 19.97
C ASN A 336 -1.68 -4.97 19.52
N VAL A 337 -1.04 -4.23 18.62
CA VAL A 337 0.26 -4.59 18.02
C VAL A 337 1.28 -3.45 18.15
N ASP A 338 1.09 -2.53 19.11
CA ASP A 338 1.99 -1.39 19.38
C ASP A 338 3.45 -1.84 19.56
N GLN A 339 3.67 -3.01 20.16
CA GLN A 339 5.00 -3.60 20.40
C GLN A 339 5.78 -3.96 19.12
N TYR A 340 5.13 -3.95 17.95
CA TYR A 340 5.74 -4.18 16.63
C TYR A 340 5.73 -2.94 15.73
N ALA A 341 5.21 -1.81 16.23
CA ALA A 341 4.77 -0.68 15.39
C ALA A 341 5.42 0.66 15.74
N THR A 342 6.68 0.66 16.20
CA THR A 342 7.41 1.90 16.51
C THR A 342 7.58 2.77 15.25
N TRP A 343 7.39 4.08 15.40
CA TRP A 343 7.51 5.07 14.32
C TRP A 343 8.95 5.59 14.21
N ALA A 344 9.40 5.91 13.00
CA ALA A 344 10.74 6.46 12.75
C ALA A 344 10.82 7.97 13.05
N ALA A 345 9.74 8.69 12.79
CA ALA A 345 9.57 10.11 13.07
C ALA A 345 8.12 10.39 13.55
N TYR A 346 7.85 11.61 14.00
CA TYR A 346 6.51 12.05 14.38
C TYR A 346 6.28 13.51 13.97
N LEU A 347 5.04 13.84 13.64
CA LEU A 347 4.62 15.19 13.24
C LEU A 347 4.04 15.93 14.45
N ALA A 348 4.73 16.98 14.88
CA ALA A 348 4.33 17.87 15.96
C ALA A 348 3.87 19.23 15.42
N ALA A 349 3.37 20.10 16.31
CA ALA A 349 2.85 21.42 15.95
C ALA A 349 3.91 22.40 15.39
N ASP A 350 5.20 22.10 15.57
CA ASP A 350 6.36 22.84 15.06
C ASP A 350 7.08 22.17 13.87
N GLY A 351 6.66 20.95 13.48
CA GLY A 351 7.19 20.22 12.33
C GLY A 351 7.39 18.72 12.59
N GLY A 352 8.03 18.04 11.63
CA GLY A 352 8.46 16.65 11.80
C GLY A 352 9.75 16.54 12.63
N HIS A 353 9.82 15.54 13.50
CA HIS A 353 10.96 15.23 14.36
C HIS A 353 11.30 13.74 14.31
N ASP A 354 12.58 13.39 14.37
CA ASP A 354 13.01 11.99 14.53
C ASP A 354 12.55 11.42 15.89
N ASN A 355 12.19 10.13 15.92
CA ASN A 355 11.95 9.41 17.17
C ASN A 355 13.28 8.91 17.76
N PRO A 356 13.76 9.44 18.90
CA PRO A 356 15.01 8.99 19.51
C PRO A 356 14.95 7.55 20.05
N ASN A 357 13.75 6.95 20.12
CA ASN A 357 13.50 5.58 20.55
C ASN A 357 13.16 4.63 19.39
N PHE A 358 13.35 5.05 18.12
CA PHE A 358 13.10 4.19 16.97
C PHE A 358 14.02 2.96 16.99
N ASN A 359 13.45 1.79 16.69
CA ASN A 359 14.17 0.52 16.68
C ASN A 359 13.87 -0.27 15.39
N MET A 360 14.87 -0.28 14.49
CA MET A 360 14.81 -1.02 13.22
C MET A 360 14.40 -2.49 13.39
N TRP A 361 14.82 -3.16 14.46
CA TRP A 361 14.54 -4.59 14.65
C TRP A 361 13.08 -4.88 15.04
N MET A 362 12.35 -3.91 15.61
CA MET A 362 10.92 -4.05 15.89
C MET A 362 10.08 -3.94 14.62
N VAL A 363 10.53 -3.13 13.65
CA VAL A 363 9.81 -2.87 12.39
C VAL A 363 10.30 -3.73 11.21
N ALA A 364 11.35 -4.53 11.40
CA ALA A 364 11.91 -5.42 10.38
C ALA A 364 11.24 -6.80 10.33
N SER A 365 10.46 -7.17 11.34
CA SER A 365 9.70 -8.41 11.40
C SER A 365 8.20 -8.12 11.59
N PRO A 366 7.30 -8.88 10.94
CA PRO A 366 5.87 -8.77 11.21
C PRO A 366 5.53 -9.34 12.61
N PRO A 367 4.40 -8.95 13.22
CA PRO A 367 3.95 -9.51 14.51
C PRO A 367 3.93 -11.04 14.55
N SER A 368 4.23 -11.63 15.71
CA SER A 368 3.99 -13.06 15.90
C SER A 368 2.50 -13.33 16.07
N THR A 369 1.98 -14.37 15.43
CA THR A 369 0.58 -14.83 15.61
C THR A 369 0.27 -15.44 16.99
N HIS A 370 1.23 -15.36 17.89
CA HIS A 370 1.09 -15.52 19.33
C HIS A 370 1.63 -14.22 19.94
N GLY A 371 0.78 -13.43 20.61
CA GLY A 371 1.11 -12.09 21.10
C GLY A 371 2.02 -12.06 22.32
#